data_AF-A0A4T9T8M0-F1
#
_entry.id   AF-A0A4T9T8M0-F1
#
_cell.length_a   1.000
_cell.length_b   1.000
_cell.length_c   1.000
_cell.angle_alpha   90.00
_cell.angle_beta   90.00
_cell.angle_gamma   90.00
#
_symmetry.space_group_name_H-M   'P 1'
#
loop_
_entity.id
_entity.type
_entity.pdbx_description
1 polymer ?
#
loop_
_entity_poly.entity_id
_entity_poly.type
_entity_poly.pdbx_seq_one_letter_code
_entity_poly.pdbx_strand_id
1 'polypeptide(L)' 'MDNGGFGWGFLGFLIPLAGLILFLVWKDTKPKTAKAAGIGALVSVIAGIVLSIAAFVLSMVAVASLSMYY' A
#
# COMPACT_ATOMS: atom_id res chain seq x y z
N MET A 1 -25.65 -10.98 -2.34
CA MET A 1 -25.24 -9.63 -1.93
C MET A 1 -23.73 -9.47 -2.03
N ASP A 2 -23.25 -8.33 -2.54
CA ASP A 2 -21.83 -7.96 -2.51
C ASP A 2 -21.55 -7.26 -1.16
N ASN A 3 -20.91 -7.99 -0.24
CA ASN A 3 -20.74 -7.58 1.15
C ASN A 3 -19.39 -6.89 1.41
N GLY A 4 -18.69 -6.43 0.36
CA GLY A 4 -17.41 -5.70 0.40
C GLY A 4 -16.84 -5.50 1.80
N GLY A 5 -16.01 -6.45 2.24
CA GLY A 5 -15.55 -6.53 3.63
C GLY A 5 -14.13 -6.03 3.83
N PHE A 6 -13.78 -5.77 5.08
CA PHE A 6 -12.43 -5.36 5.52
C PHE A 6 -11.33 -6.30 4.99
N GLY A 7 -11.60 -7.60 4.93
CA GLY A 7 -10.65 -8.60 4.42
C GLY A 7 -10.16 -8.34 3.00
N TRP A 8 -11.02 -7.83 2.11
CA TRP A 8 -10.61 -7.49 0.74
C TRP A 8 -9.66 -6.29 0.70
N GLY A 9 -9.90 -5.30 1.56
CA GLY A 9 -8.97 -4.18 1.74
C GLY A 9 -7.63 -4.63 2.33
N PHE A 10 -7.65 -5.50 3.34
CA PHE A 10 -6.43 -6.05 3.91
C PHE A 10 -5.62 -6.89 2.91
N LEU A 11 -6.29 -7.71 2.08
CA LEU A 11 -5.64 -8.44 1.00
C LEU A 11 -5.00 -7.50 -0.03
N GLY A 12 -5.70 -6.44 -0.45
CA GLY A 12 -5.14 -5.43 -1.33
C GLY A 12 -3.95 -4.69 -0.71
N PHE A 13 -3.98 -4.45 0.60
CA PHE A 13 -2.87 -3.84 1.32
C PHE A 13 -1.64 -4.76 1.35
N LEU A 14 -1.80 -6.04 1.68
CA LEU A 14 -0.69 -7.00 1.72
C LEU A 14 -0.11 -7.31 0.35
N ILE A 15 -0.95 -7.40 -0.68
CA ILE A 15 -0.53 -7.73 -2.06
C ILE A 15 -1.15 -6.69 -3.02
N PRO A 16 -0.47 -5.53 -3.22
CA PRO A 16 -1.01 -4.42 -4.00
C PRO A 16 -1.42 -4.81 -5.43
N LEU A 17 -0.61 -5.64 -6.09
CA LEU A 17 -0.89 -6.15 -7.43
C LEU A 17 -2.19 -6.97 -7.48
N ALA A 18 -2.41 -7.86 -6.51
CA ALA A 18 -3.64 -8.63 -6.44
C ALA A 18 -4.86 -7.72 -6.17
N GLY A 19 -4.71 -6.72 -5.29
CA GLY A 19 -5.76 -5.74 -5.03
C GLY A 19 -6.14 -4.91 -6.26
N LEU A 20 -5.16 -4.50 -7.07
CA LEU A 20 -5.39 -3.78 -8.32
C LEU A 20 -6.06 -4.66 -9.38
N ILE A 21 -5.61 -5.90 -9.55
CA ILE A 21 -6.22 -6.87 -10.48
C ILE A 21 -7.67 -7.13 -10.07
N LEU A 22 -7.94 -7.38 -8.78
CA LEU A 22 -9.31 -7.59 -8.29
C LEU A 22 -10.19 -6.36 -8.49
N PHE A 23 -9.65 -5.15 -8.30
CA PHE A 23 -10.38 -3.91 -8.59
C PHE A 23 -10.80 -3.86 -10.07
N LEU A 24 -9.90 -4.18 -11.01
CA LEU A 24 -10.18 -4.15 -12.45
C LEU A 24 -11.08 -5.30 -12.93
N VAL A 25 -10.95 -6.50 -12.37
CA VAL A 25 -11.74 -7.67 -12.78
C VAL A 25 -13.15 -7.62 -12.20
N TRP A 26 -13.33 -7.07 -11.00
CA TRP A 26 -14.63 -7.05 -10.31
C TRP A 26 -15.34 -5.70 -10.31
N LYS A 27 -14.82 -4.66 -10.98
CA LYS A 27 -15.45 -3.34 -11.02
C LYS A 27 -16.92 -3.36 -11.47
N ASP A 28 -17.28 -4.23 -12.41
CA ASP A 28 -18.63 -4.27 -12.99
C ASP A 28 -19.51 -5.36 -12.34
N THR A 29 -18.91 -6.37 -11.70
CA THR A 29 -19.64 -7.53 -11.13
C THR A 29 -19.79 -7.49 -9.61
N LYS A 30 -18.81 -6.93 -8.88
CA LYS A 30 -18.79 -6.78 -7.41
C LYS A 30 -18.12 -5.45 -7.02
N PRO A 31 -18.75 -4.30 -7.32
CA PRO A 31 -18.12 -2.98 -7.18
C PRO A 31 -17.71 -2.65 -5.75
N LYS A 32 -18.41 -3.14 -4.71
CA LYS A 32 -18.06 -2.86 -3.31
C LYS A 32 -16.81 -3.65 -2.90
N THR A 33 -16.74 -4.92 -3.27
CA THR A 33 -15.54 -5.75 -3.06
C THR A 33 -14.34 -5.23 -3.84
N ALA A 34 -14.54 -4.88 -5.12
CA ALA A 34 -13.53 -4.28 -5.98
C ALA A 34 -12.96 -3.01 -5.35
N LYS A 35 -13.83 -2.09 -4.90
CA LYS A 35 -13.42 -0.84 -4.26
C LYS A 35 -12.63 -1.07 -2.97
N ALA A 36 -13.04 -2.03 -2.13
CA ALA A 36 -12.31 -2.36 -0.92
C ALA A 36 -10.88 -2.85 -1.24
N ALA A 37 -10.74 -3.80 -2.17
CA ALA A 37 -9.42 -4.30 -2.61
C ALA A 37 -8.55 -3.23 -3.25
N GLY A 38 -9.13 -2.38 -4.10
CA GLY A 38 -8.42 -1.27 -4.75
C GLY A 38 -7.95 -0.20 -3.77
N ILE A 39 -8.77 0.16 -2.76
CA ILE A 39 -8.34 1.09 -1.70
C ILE A 39 -7.19 0.49 -0.90
N GLY A 40 -7.27 -0.80 -0.55
CA GLY A 40 -6.19 -1.51 0.11
C GLY A 40 -4.86 -1.41 -0.64
N ALA A 41 -4.89 -1.69 -1.94
CA ALA A 41 -3.72 -1.59 -2.82
C ALA A 41 -3.18 -0.17 -2.96
N LEU A 42 -4.06 0.84 -3.02
CA LEU A 42 -3.63 2.23 -3.11
C LEU A 42 -2.94 2.67 -1.80
N VAL A 43 -3.51 2.33 -0.65
CA VAL A 43 -2.95 2.66 0.66
C VAL A 43 -1.58 2.03 0.87
N SER A 44 -1.38 0.77 0.47
CA SER A 44 -0.08 0.11 0.60
C SER A 44 1.02 0.72 -0.27
N VAL A 45 0.69 1.10 -1.51
CA VAL A 45 1.64 1.81 -2.40
C VAL A 45 2.02 3.17 -1.81
N ILE A 46 1.04 3.96 -1.37
CA ILE A 46 1.30 5.28 -0.77
C ILE A 46 2.14 5.14 0.50
N ALA A 47 1.76 4.23 1.41
CA ALA A 47 2.50 3.97 2.64
C ALA A 47 3.95 3.54 2.34
N GLY A 48 4.16 2.65 1.37
CA GLY A 48 5.49 2.23 0.94
C GLY A 48 6.36 3.38 0.43
N ILE A 49 5.79 4.30 -0.36
CA ILE A 49 6.51 5.49 -0.84
C ILE A 49 6.89 6.41 0.32
N VAL A 50 5.94 6.73 1.21
CA VAL A 50 6.18 7.60 2.37
C VAL A 50 7.26 7.02 3.29
N LEU A 51 7.17 5.72 3.60
CA LEU A 51 8.16 5.04 4.44
C LEU A 51 9.54 4.99 3.78
N SER A 52 9.60 4.78 2.46
CA SER A 52 10.87 4.77 1.72
C SER A 52 11.56 6.14 1.76
N ILE A 53 10.80 7.23 1.57
CA ILE A 53 11.33 8.59 1.67
C ILE A 53 11.80 8.88 3.11
N ALA A 54 11.00 8.54 4.11
CA ALA A 54 11.37 8.74 5.51
C ALA A 54 12.65 7.96 5.87
N ALA A 55 12.75 6.69 5.46
CA ALA A 55 13.93 5.87 5.69
C ALA A 55 15.18 6.42 4.98
N PHE A 56 15.02 6.95 3.76
CA PHE A 56 16.11 7.59 3.03
C PHE A 56 16.63 8.84 3.74
N VAL A 57 15.75 9.71 4.23
CA VAL A 57 16.15 10.91 4.99
C VAL A 57 16.84 10.51 6.29
N LEU A 58 16.26 9.56 7.03
CA LEU A 58 16.84 9.06 8.28
C LEU A 58 18.21 8.43 8.06
N SER A 59 18.41 7.66 6.99
CA SER A 59 19.70 7.05 6.69
C SER A 59 20.76 8.09 6.32
N MET A 60 20.41 9.14 5.57
CA MET A 60 21.32 10.25 5.26
C MET A 60 21.76 10.98 6.53
N VAL A 61 20.83 11.27 7.45
CA VAL A 61 21.17 11.90 8.74
C VAL A 61 22.06 10.99 9.58
N ALA A 62 21.75 9.70 9.66
CA ALA A 62 22.54 8.74 10.41
C ALA A 62 23.98 8.61 9.86
N VAL A 63 24.14 8.52 8.54
CA VAL A 63 25.45 8.45 7.88
C VAL A 63 26.25 9.73 8.11
N ALA A 64 25.64 10.90 7.95
CA ALA A 64 26.30 12.18 8.19
C ALA A 64 26.78 12.31 9.66
N SER A 65 25.95 11.89 10.62
CA SER A 65 26.31 11.92 12.04
C SER A 65 27.50 11.00 12.34
N LEU A 66 27.56 9.82 11.72
CA LEU A 66 28.66 8.89 11.87
C LEU A 66 29.96 9.45 11.28
N SER A 67 29.88 10.09 10.10
CA SER A 67 31.04 10.72 9.45
C SER A 67 31.63 11.91 10.20
N MET A 68 30.89 12.52 11.13
CA MET A 68 31.42 13.58 12.01
C MET A 68 32.16 13.01 13.22
N TYR A 69 31.93 11.74 13.57
CA TYR A 69 32.53 11.09 14.73
C TYR A 69 33.87 10.41 14.43
N TYR A 70 34.08 9.97 13.18
CA TYR A 70 35.34 9.37 12.70
C TYR A 70 36.14 10.38 11.87
#